data_AF-A0A957ZVF1-F1
#
_entry.id   AF-A0A957ZVF1-F1
#
_cell.length_a   1.000
_cell.length_b   1.000
_cell.length_c   1.000
_cell.angle_alpha   90.00
_cell.angle_beta   90.00
_cell.angle_gamma   90.00
#
_symmetry.space_group_name_H-M   'P 1'
#
loop_
_entity.id
_entity.type
_entity.pdbx_description
1 polymer ?
#
loop_
_entity_poly.entity_id
_entity_poly.type
_entity_poly.pdbx_seq_one_letter_code
_entity_poly.pdbx_strand_id
1 'polypeptide(L)'
;MGTLSEALAGAHALWRYVVLISAFIAIGNMLMGALDKRSWKASDTRIGRFFITALDLEVVLGVLLWLLQERWGGADVLRSWRHPALMLLALVIAHYGWWRAARMPGDRSRFALLTMYFVIAGVVIVVGVLQIQGVF
;
A
#
# COMPACT_ATOMS: atom_id res chain seq x y z
N MET A 1 22.47 -14.18 -10.32
CA MET A 1 21.22 -14.21 -9.52
C MET A 1 20.46 -15.45 -9.93
N GLY A 2 19.77 -16.14 -9.01
CA GLY A 2 18.99 -17.33 -9.36
C GLY A 2 17.75 -16.95 -10.18
N THR A 3 17.30 -17.84 -11.08
CA THR A 3 16.11 -17.64 -11.94
C THR A 3 14.86 -17.25 -11.15
N LEU A 4 14.72 -17.76 -9.92
CA LEU A 4 13.65 -17.40 -8.99
C LEU A 4 13.68 -15.93 -8.54
N SER A 5 14.86 -15.40 -8.21
CA SER A 5 14.98 -14.00 -7.75
C SER A 5 14.63 -13.01 -8.85
N GLU A 6 14.96 -13.32 -10.10
CA GLU A 6 14.65 -12.48 -11.26
C GLU A 6 13.15 -12.50 -11.55
N ALA A 7 12.53 -13.69 -11.53
CA ALA A 7 11.08 -13.83 -11.69
C ALA A 7 10.32 -13.06 -10.60
N LEU A 8 10.76 -13.16 -9.34
CA LEU A 8 10.13 -12.45 -8.23
C LEU A 8 10.30 -10.93 -8.33
N ALA A 9 11.48 -10.46 -8.75
CA ALA A 9 11.72 -9.04 -8.99
C ALA A 9 10.80 -8.48 -10.08
N GLY A 10 10.61 -9.23 -11.17
CA GLY A 10 9.67 -8.87 -12.23
C GLY A 10 8.22 -8.83 -11.74
N ALA A 11 7.80 -9.84 -10.97
CA ALA A 11 6.47 -9.90 -10.38
C ALA A 11 6.21 -8.72 -9.42
N HIS A 12 7.13 -8.43 -8.51
CA HIS A 12 7.04 -7.29 -7.59
C HIS A 12 6.99 -5.95 -8.35
N ALA A 13 7.85 -5.77 -9.36
CA ALA A 13 7.86 -4.54 -10.15
C ALA A 13 6.55 -4.31 -10.92
N LEU A 14 5.95 -5.37 -11.47
CA LEU A 14 4.65 -5.28 -12.15
C LEU A 14 3.51 -5.05 -11.15
N TRP A 15 3.52 -5.77 -10.04
CA TRP A 15 2.48 -5.73 -9.02
C TRP A 15 2.39 -4.38 -8.31
N ARG A 16 3.52 -3.67 -8.16
CA ARG A 16 3.56 -2.28 -7.73
C ARG A 16 2.58 -1.38 -8.48
N TYR A 17 2.44 -1.54 -9.81
CA TYR A 17 1.49 -0.74 -10.59
C TYR A 17 0.04 -1.07 -10.24
N VAL A 18 -0.26 -2.33 -9.93
CA VAL A 18 -1.58 -2.75 -9.44
C VAL A 18 -1.89 -2.08 -8.10
N VAL A 19 -0.92 -2.02 -7.19
CA VAL A 19 -1.06 -1.30 -5.91
C VAL A 19 -1.31 0.19 -6.13
N LEU A 20 -0.51 0.86 -6.97
CA LEU A 20 -0.66 2.29 -7.22
C LEU A 20 -2.01 2.64 -7.84
N ILE A 21 -2.45 1.87 -8.84
CA ILE A 21 -3.75 2.07 -9.50
C ILE A 21 -4.89 1.80 -8.51
N SER A 22 -4.83 0.71 -7.75
CA SER A 22 -5.86 0.37 -6.76
C SER A 22 -5.93 1.38 -5.62
N ALA A 23 -4.80 1.91 -5.16
CA ALA A 23 -4.73 3.01 -4.19
C ALA A 23 -5.45 4.25 -4.71
N PHE A 24 -5.16 4.65 -5.95
CA PHE A 24 -5.80 5.81 -6.58
C PHE A 24 -7.32 5.64 -6.70
N ILE A 25 -7.77 4.48 -7.18
CA ILE A 25 -9.21 4.14 -7.28
C ILE A 25 -9.86 4.13 -5.89
N ALA A 26 -9.22 3.54 -4.89
CA ALA A 26 -9.75 3.47 -3.54
C ALA A 26 -9.85 4.87 -2.91
N ILE A 27 -8.81 5.69 -3.01
CA ILE A 27 -8.82 7.07 -2.52
C ILE A 27 -9.94 7.87 -3.19
N GLY A 28 -10.06 7.80 -4.52
CA GLY A 28 -11.12 8.49 -5.27
C GLY A 28 -12.51 8.03 -4.84
N ASN A 29 -12.73 6.72 -4.70
CA ASN A 29 -14.01 6.17 -4.26
C ASN A 29 -14.39 6.60 -2.83
N MET A 30 -13.43 6.61 -1.91
CA MET A 30 -13.68 7.04 -0.53
C MET A 30 -13.93 8.55 -0.44
N LEU A 31 -13.17 9.35 -1.20
CA LEU A 31 -13.32 10.80 -1.26
C LEU A 31 -14.69 11.19 -1.83
N MET A 32 -15.08 10.64 -2.98
CA MET A 32 -16.41 10.88 -3.56
C MET A 32 -17.51 10.48 -2.59
N GLY A 33 -17.33 9.37 -1.85
CA GLY A 33 -18.31 8.98 -0.82
C GLY A 33 -18.46 9.95 0.34
N ALA A 34 -17.35 10.58 0.75
CA ALA A 34 -17.39 11.61 1.78
C ALA A 34 -18.04 12.91 1.28
N LEU A 35 -17.77 13.31 0.02
CA LEU A 35 -18.27 14.54 -0.58
C LEU A 35 -19.76 14.45 -0.94
N ASP A 36 -20.17 13.35 -1.56
CA ASP A 36 -21.55 13.12 -2.01
C ASP A 36 -22.50 12.72 -0.88
N LYS A 37 -21.97 12.49 0.33
CA LYS A 37 -22.71 11.99 1.50
C LYS A 37 -23.49 10.70 1.18
N ARG A 38 -22.94 9.86 0.29
CA ARG A 38 -23.59 8.63 -0.16
C ARG A 38 -23.61 7.58 0.96
N SER A 39 -24.59 6.70 0.90
CA SER A 39 -24.60 5.50 1.74
C SER A 39 -23.49 4.53 1.34
N TRP A 40 -22.98 3.78 2.32
CA TRP A 40 -21.95 2.77 2.11
C TRP A 40 -22.52 1.57 1.36
N LYS A 41 -21.83 1.14 0.29
CA LYS A 41 -22.25 0.05 -0.58
C LYS A 41 -21.26 -1.11 -0.54
N ALA A 42 -21.70 -2.29 -0.98
CA ALA A 42 -20.84 -3.46 -1.10
C ALA A 42 -19.65 -3.22 -2.04
N SER A 43 -19.80 -2.38 -3.07
CA SER A 43 -18.73 -1.97 -3.97
C SER A 43 -17.60 -1.24 -3.23
N ASP A 44 -17.90 -0.43 -2.23
CA ASP A 44 -16.91 0.32 -1.45
C ASP A 44 -16.04 -0.60 -0.62
N THR A 45 -16.70 -1.59 -0.02
CA THR A 45 -16.01 -2.66 0.69
C THR A 45 -15.05 -3.39 -0.24
N ARG A 46 -15.50 -3.75 -1.46
CA ARG A 46 -14.67 -4.48 -2.43
C ARG A 46 -13.48 -3.64 -2.91
N ILE A 47 -13.70 -2.38 -3.26
CA ILE A 47 -12.65 -1.45 -3.73
C ILE A 47 -11.60 -1.26 -2.63
N GLY A 48 -12.02 -0.94 -1.41
CA GLY A 48 -11.08 -0.70 -0.31
C GLY A 48 -10.31 -1.95 0.11
N ARG A 49 -10.97 -3.11 0.18
CA ARG A 49 -10.29 -4.39 0.46
C ARG A 49 -9.33 -4.79 -0.65
N PHE A 50 -9.69 -4.56 -1.92
CA PHE A 50 -8.80 -4.87 -3.04
C PHE A 50 -7.48 -4.09 -2.93
N PHE A 51 -7.53 -2.80 -2.62
CA PHE A 51 -6.31 -2.01 -2.38
C PHE A 51 -5.46 -2.60 -1.24
N ILE A 52 -6.06 -2.88 -0.09
CA ILE A 52 -5.33 -3.44 1.06
C ILE A 52 -4.72 -4.81 0.73
N THR A 53 -5.48 -5.70 0.11
CA THR A 53 -4.99 -7.03 -0.29
C THR A 53 -3.91 -6.96 -1.38
N ALA A 54 -4.01 -6.01 -2.32
CA ALA A 54 -2.95 -5.77 -3.29
C ALA A 54 -1.66 -5.31 -2.60
N LEU A 55 -1.77 -4.42 -1.61
CA LEU A 55 -0.65 -3.96 -0.78
C LEU A 55 -0.07 -5.11 0.07
N ASP A 56 -0.90 -5.97 0.65
CA ASP A 56 -0.46 -7.17 1.39
C ASP A 56 0.44 -8.04 0.51
N LEU A 57 -0.02 -8.34 -0.71
CA LEU A 57 0.73 -9.16 -1.64
C LEU A 57 2.04 -8.47 -2.08
N GLU A 58 2.01 -7.16 -2.34
CA GLU A 58 3.20 -6.40 -2.69
C GLU A 58 4.28 -6.43 -1.60
N VAL A 59 3.88 -6.27 -0.33
CA VAL A 59 4.81 -6.36 0.80
C VAL A 59 5.37 -7.76 0.92
N VAL A 60 4.56 -8.81 0.76
CA VAL A 60 5.04 -10.20 0.79
C VAL A 60 6.07 -10.45 -0.31
N LEU A 61 5.77 -10.05 -1.56
CA LEU A 61 6.69 -10.17 -2.69
C LEU A 61 8.00 -9.40 -2.42
N GLY A 62 7.89 -8.18 -1.90
CA GLY A 62 9.04 -7.32 -1.58
C GLY A 62 9.91 -7.87 -0.46
N VAL A 63 9.31 -8.40 0.61
CA VAL A 63 10.05 -9.03 1.72
C VAL A 63 10.75 -10.30 1.26
N LEU A 64 10.08 -11.17 0.50
CA LEU A 64 10.70 -12.36 -0.08
C LEU A 64 11.87 -11.99 -0.99
N LEU A 65 11.73 -10.94 -1.81
CA LEU A 65 12.81 -10.47 -2.67
C LEU A 65 13.99 -9.91 -1.87
N TRP A 66 13.71 -9.11 -0.85
CA TRP A 66 14.71 -8.57 0.06
C TRP A 66 15.48 -9.68 0.80
N LEU A 67 14.77 -10.75 1.17
CA LEU A 67 15.33 -11.97 1.76
C LEU A 67 16.23 -12.75 0.78
N LEU A 68 15.76 -13.00 -0.44
CA LEU A 68 16.52 -13.75 -1.46
C LEU A 68 17.77 -12.99 -1.96
N GLN A 69 17.77 -11.67 -1.86
CA GLN A 69 18.89 -10.82 -2.29
C GLN A 69 19.87 -10.47 -1.17
N GLU A 70 19.70 -11.03 0.03
CA GLU A 70 20.60 -10.79 1.17
C GLU A 70 20.82 -9.31 1.50
N ARG A 71 19.80 -8.47 1.26
CA ARG A 71 19.92 -7.01 1.30
C ARG A 71 20.18 -6.42 2.68
N TRP A 72 20.08 -7.21 3.75
CA TRP A 72 20.36 -6.79 5.13
C TRP A 72 21.85 -6.60 5.46
N GLY A 73 22.76 -7.23 4.70
CA GLY A 73 24.20 -7.27 5.02
C GLY A 73 25.12 -6.43 4.13
N GLY A 74 24.57 -5.60 3.24
CA GLY A 74 25.34 -4.86 2.23
C GLY A 74 26.04 -3.59 2.73
N ALA A 75 26.82 -2.95 1.85
CA ALA A 75 27.63 -1.75 2.16
C ALA A 75 26.82 -0.51 2.61
N ASP A 76 25.54 -0.41 2.23
CA ASP A 76 24.63 0.66 2.67
C ASP A 76 23.38 0.08 3.34
N VAL A 77 23.60 -0.47 4.55
CA VAL A 77 22.56 -1.11 5.38
C VAL A 77 21.37 -0.18 5.57
N LEU A 78 21.61 1.09 5.91
CA LEU A 78 20.54 2.03 6.24
C LEU A 78 19.61 2.31 5.05
N ARG A 79 20.16 2.40 3.83
CA ARG A 79 19.38 2.52 2.60
C ARG A 79 18.58 1.25 2.30
N SER A 80 19.16 0.07 2.54
CA SER A 80 18.49 -1.23 2.34
C SER A 80 17.28 -1.45 3.24
N TRP A 81 17.26 -0.90 4.47
CA TRP A 81 16.14 -1.04 5.41
C TRP A 81 15.04 0.00 5.22
N ARG A 82 15.37 1.17 4.67
CA ARG A 82 14.42 2.29 4.57
C ARG A 82 13.21 1.95 3.67
N HIS A 83 13.44 1.32 2.53
CA HIS A 83 12.36 0.94 1.62
C HIS A 83 11.37 -0.05 2.25
N PRO A 84 11.79 -1.23 2.76
CA PRO A 84 10.86 -2.16 3.40
C PRO A 84 10.20 -1.57 4.65
N ALA A 85 10.89 -0.71 5.42
CA ALA A 85 10.29 -0.02 6.56
C ALA A 85 9.13 0.89 6.15
N LEU A 86 9.28 1.66 5.06
CA LEU A 86 8.20 2.50 4.53
C LEU A 86 7.02 1.65 4.02
N MET A 87 7.29 0.52 3.35
CA MET A 87 6.23 -0.37 2.87
C MET A 87 5.44 -1.00 4.04
N LEU A 88 6.13 -1.43 5.10
CA LEU A 88 5.48 -1.93 6.32
C LEU A 88 4.70 -0.85 7.05
N LEU A 89 5.20 0.39 7.08
CA LEU A 89 4.47 1.52 7.64
C LEU A 89 3.17 1.78 6.87
N ALA A 90 3.22 1.81 5.53
CA ALA A 90 2.03 1.96 4.69
C ALA A 90 1.01 0.83 4.93
N LEU A 91 1.48 -0.41 5.06
CA LEU A 91 0.67 -1.58 5.37
C LEU A 91 -0.10 -1.40 6.69
N VAL A 92 0.61 -1.04 7.76
CA VAL A 92 0.02 -0.81 9.09
C VAL A 92 -1.00 0.32 9.04
N ILE A 93 -0.69 1.43 8.38
CA ILE A 93 -1.60 2.59 8.23
C ILE A 93 -2.88 2.18 7.51
N ALA A 94 -2.78 1.44 6.39
CA ALA A 94 -3.93 1.02 5.61
C ALA A 94 -4.84 0.06 6.40
N HIS A 95 -4.27 -0.96 7.05
CA HIS A 95 -5.02 -1.91 7.89
C HIS A 95 -5.64 -1.25 9.11
N TYR A 96 -4.90 -0.38 9.79
CA TYR A 96 -5.41 0.34 10.96
C TYR A 96 -6.57 1.27 10.57
N GLY A 97 -6.44 2.00 9.46
CA GLY A 97 -7.51 2.82 8.91
C GLY A 97 -8.77 2.01 8.64
N TRP A 98 -8.62 0.83 8.02
CA TRP A 98 -9.73 -0.08 7.75
C TRP A 98 -10.42 -0.58 9.04
N TRP A 99 -9.62 -1.07 9.98
CA TRP A 99 -10.10 -1.54 11.28
C TRP A 99 -10.85 -0.44 12.04
N ARG A 100 -10.34 0.80 12.00
CA ARG A 100 -10.98 1.93 12.68
C ARG A 100 -12.25 2.39 11.97
N ALA A 101 -12.28 2.34 10.64
CA ALA A 101 -13.43 2.72 9.82
C ALA A 101 -14.64 1.77 10.00
N ALA A 102 -14.37 0.48 10.23
CA ALA A 102 -15.39 -0.51 10.53
C ALA A 102 -16.17 -0.19 11.83
N ARG A 103 -15.58 0.61 12.74
CA ARG A 103 -16.16 1.02 14.03
C ARG A 103 -16.80 2.42 14.01
N MET A 104 -16.84 3.08 12.86
CA MET A 104 -17.44 4.41 12.77
C MET A 104 -18.97 4.35 12.76
N PRO A 105 -19.66 5.25 13.46
CA PRO A 105 -21.12 5.20 13.64
C PRO A 105 -21.91 5.57 12.38
N GLY A 106 -21.29 6.23 11.39
CA GLY A 106 -21.97 6.64 10.16
C GLY A 106 -21.11 6.58 8.91
N ASP A 107 -21.77 6.44 7.75
CA ASP A 107 -21.12 6.25 6.45
C ASP A 107 -20.21 7.41 6.07
N ARG A 108 -20.64 8.65 6.30
CA ARG A 108 -19.81 9.84 6.04
C ARG A 108 -18.51 9.81 6.85
N SER A 109 -18.59 9.47 8.14
CA SER A 109 -17.40 9.36 9.00
C SER A 109 -16.49 8.21 8.59
N ARG A 110 -17.06 7.09 8.10
CA ARG A 110 -16.31 5.96 7.54
C ARG A 110 -15.55 6.37 6.28
N PHE A 111 -16.22 7.02 5.33
CA PHE A 111 -15.59 7.51 4.10
C PHE A 111 -14.49 8.54 4.36
N ALA A 112 -14.75 9.53 5.22
CA ALA A 112 -13.75 10.55 5.55
C ALA A 112 -12.51 9.94 6.21
N LEU A 113 -12.70 9.02 7.15
CA LEU A 113 -11.60 8.32 7.81
C LEU A 113 -10.78 7.50 6.80
N LEU A 114 -11.43 6.68 5.97
CA LEU A 114 -10.72 5.87 4.97
C LEU A 114 -9.99 6.71 3.94
N THR A 115 -10.57 7.84 3.52
CA THR A 115 -9.91 8.80 2.63
C THR A 115 -8.59 9.26 3.24
N MET A 116 -8.61 9.70 4.50
CA MET A 116 -7.40 10.14 5.20
C MET A 116 -6.34 9.03 5.30
N TYR A 117 -6.71 7.84 5.79
CA TYR A 117 -5.74 6.75 5.96
C TYR A 117 -5.20 6.23 4.62
N PHE A 118 -6.04 6.12 3.59
CA PHE A 118 -5.59 5.65 2.28
C PHE A 118 -4.72 6.68 1.57
N VAL A 119 -4.99 7.99 1.72
CA VAL A 119 -4.09 9.04 1.23
C VAL A 119 -2.73 8.97 1.93
N ILE A 120 -2.70 8.87 3.26
CA ILE A 120 -1.44 8.76 4.01
C ILE A 120 -0.68 7.50 3.58
N ALA A 121 -1.33 6.34 3.52
CA ALA A 121 -0.70 5.11 3.05
C ALA A 121 -0.19 5.24 1.61
N GLY A 122 -0.98 5.82 0.71
CA GLY A 122 -0.61 6.08 -0.68
C GLY A 122 0.63 6.98 -0.80
N VAL A 123 0.70 8.05 -0.02
CA VAL A 123 1.88 8.94 0.03
C VAL A 123 3.11 8.18 0.52
N VAL A 124 3.00 7.38 1.58
CA VAL A 124 4.12 6.57 2.09
C VAL A 124 4.58 5.54 1.05
N ILE A 125 3.66 4.92 0.31
CA ILE A 125 3.98 4.02 -0.81
C ILE A 125 4.78 4.78 -1.88
N VAL A 126 4.28 5.91 -2.35
CA VAL A 126 4.95 6.72 -3.38
C VAL A 126 6.34 7.15 -2.94
N VAL A 127 6.51 7.62 -1.70
CA VAL A 127 7.82 7.99 -1.15
C VAL A 127 8.78 6.80 -1.15
N GLY A 128 8.32 5.62 -0.73
CA GLY A 128 9.13 4.41 -0.76
C GLY A 128 9.52 3.97 -2.18
N VAL A 129 8.69 4.23 -3.18
CA VAL A 129 8.99 3.97 -4.60
C VAL A 129 9.98 4.99 -5.16
N LEU A 130 9.86 6.28 -4.83
CA LEU A 130 10.80 7.30 -5.29
C LEU A 130 12.22 7.08 -4.72
N GLN A 131 12.30 6.58 -3.49
CA GLN A 131 13.57 6.23 -2.84
C GLN A 131 14.36 5.16 -3.63
N ILE A 132 13.68 4.13 -4.17
CA ILE A 132 14.37 3.08 -4.95
C ILE A 132 14.77 3.55 -6.35
N GLN A 133 14.14 4.62 -6.86
CA GLN A 133 14.49 5.23 -8.14
C GLN A 133 15.66 6.22 -8.02
N GLY A 134 16.20 6.42 -6.82
CA GLY A 134 17.34 7.32 -6.59
C GLY A 134 16.99 8.80 -6.73
N VAL A 135 15.72 9.17 -6.57
CA VAL A 135 15.27 10.57 -6.61
C VAL A 135 15.84 11.36 -5.43
N PHE A 136 16.13 10.69 -4.29
CA PHE A 136 16.81 11.22 -3.12
C PHE A 136 17.37 10.09 -2.23
#